data_AF-A0A9Q0XJX4-F1
#
_entry.id   AF-A0A9Q0XJX4-F1
#
_cell.length_a   1.000
_cell.length_b   1.000
_cell.length_c   1.000
_cell.angle_alpha   90.00
_cell.angle_beta   90.00
_cell.angle_gamma   90.00
#
_symmetry.space_group_name_H-M   'P 1'
#
loop_
_entity.id
_entity.type
_entity.pdbx_description
1 polymer ?
#
loop_
_entity_poly.entity_id
_entity_poly.type
_entity_poly.pdbx_seq_one_letter_code
_entity_poly.pdbx_strand_id
1 'polypeptide(L)'
;MAYLPPERLSPGPPFTNVGLDVFAPRSVTAHGTRGSQANSKCWGTISTCLSIRAVHIEVIESMDPSIFINALRRFQAYRGPVKTFRSD
;
A
#
# COMPACT_ATOMS: atom_id res chain seq x y z
N MET A 1 -12.98 -0.70 -24.45
CA MET A 1 -12.52 0.27 -23.43
C MET A 1 -13.45 0.14 -22.23
N ALA A 2 -12.94 -0.12 -21.03
CA ALA A 2 -13.75 -0.23 -19.83
C ALA A 2 -14.08 1.15 -19.25
N TYR A 3 -15.23 1.27 -18.57
CA TYR A 3 -15.60 2.50 -17.88
C TYR A 3 -14.62 2.83 -16.76
N LEU A 4 -14.20 4.09 -16.68
CA LEU A 4 -13.38 4.56 -15.58
C LEU A 4 -14.24 4.68 -14.30
N PRO A 5 -13.69 4.32 -13.13
CA PRO A 5 -14.36 4.57 -11.87
C PRO A 5 -14.69 6.05 -11.72
N PRO A 6 -15.91 6.43 -11.29
CA PRO A 6 -16.32 7.82 -11.15
C PRO A 6 -15.43 8.58 -10.15
N GLU A 7 -14.81 7.88 -9.19
CA GLU A 7 -13.87 8.46 -8.23
C GLU A 7 -12.64 9.09 -8.90
N ARG A 8 -12.29 8.66 -10.12
CA ARG A 8 -11.20 9.24 -10.92
C ARG A 8 -11.59 10.52 -11.66
N LEU A 9 -12.90 10.74 -11.84
CA LEU A 9 -13.43 11.88 -12.59
C LEU A 9 -13.85 13.01 -11.65
N SER A 10 -14.13 12.68 -10.39
CA SER A 10 -14.51 13.64 -9.36
C SER A 10 -13.28 14.31 -8.73
N PRO A 11 -13.17 15.65 -8.76
CA PRO A 11 -12.15 16.37 -8.02
C PRO A 11 -12.42 16.28 -6.51
N GLY A 12 -11.38 16.12 -5.71
CA GLY A 12 -11.48 16.04 -4.26
C GLY A 12 -10.10 16.06 -3.58
N PRO A 13 -10.08 16.11 -2.24
CA PRO A 13 -8.83 16.05 -1.48
C PRO A 13 -8.03 14.77 -1.79
N PRO A 14 -6.68 14.85 -1.79
CA PRO A 14 -5.85 13.68 -2.02
C PRO A 14 -6.15 12.57 -1.01
N PHE A 15 -6.04 11.32 -1.45
CA PHE A 15 -6.31 10.11 -0.66
C PHE A 15 -7.75 9.95 -0.12
N THR A 16 -8.73 10.71 -0.63
CA THR A 16 -10.15 10.48 -0.30
C THR A 16 -10.64 9.10 -0.79
N ASN A 17 -10.31 8.76 -2.03
CA ASN A 17 -10.62 7.48 -2.65
C ASN A 17 -9.30 6.79 -3.00
N VAL A 18 -9.08 5.59 -2.48
CA VAL A 18 -7.78 4.89 -2.56
C VAL A 18 -7.95 3.51 -3.17
N GLY A 19 -7.20 3.23 -4.22
CA GLY A 19 -6.99 1.89 -4.73
C GLY A 19 -5.89 1.20 -3.94
N LEU A 20 -6.10 -0.04 -3.52
CA LEU A 20 -5.20 -0.78 -2.66
C LEU A 20 -4.83 -2.11 -3.30
N ASP A 21 -3.54 -2.44 -3.27
CA ASP A 21 -2.98 -3.67 -3.82
C ASP A 21 -1.80 -4.15 -2.94
N VAL A 22 -1.46 -5.43 -3.01
CA VAL A 22 -0.30 -6.02 -2.33
C VAL A 22 0.52 -6.77 -3.36
N PHE A 23 1.76 -6.33 -3.59
CA PHE A 23 2.61 -7.03 -4.56
C PHE A 23 3.25 -8.29 -3.96
N ALA A 24 3.53 -9.23 -4.86
CA ALA A 24 4.13 -10.53 -4.56
C ALA A 24 5.46 -10.42 -3.79
N PRO A 25 5.83 -11.44 -3.00
CA PRO A 25 7.03 -11.38 -2.18
C PRO A 25 8.28 -11.16 -3.03
N ARG A 26 9.04 -10.12 -2.70
CA ARG A 26 10.34 -9.84 -3.28
C ARG A 26 11.43 -10.31 -2.32
N SER A 27 12.46 -10.95 -2.87
CA SER A 27 13.66 -11.25 -2.08
C SER A 27 14.39 -9.95 -1.77
N VAL A 28 14.57 -9.68 -0.48
CA VAL A 28 15.36 -8.57 0.02
C VAL A 28 16.52 -9.09 0.84
N THR A 29 17.66 -8.43 0.65
CA THR A 29 18.83 -8.65 1.46
C THR A 29 18.66 -7.92 2.78
N ALA A 30 18.37 -8.66 3.85
CA ALA A 30 18.43 -8.12 5.20
C ALA A 30 19.86 -8.27 5.74
N HIS A 31 20.38 -7.21 6.37
CA HIS A 31 21.60 -7.31 7.16
C HIS A 31 21.29 -8.07 8.46
N GLY A 32 21.83 -9.28 8.57
CA GLY A 32 21.78 -10.05 9.80
C GLY A 32 22.70 -9.47 10.87
N THR A 33 22.43 -9.80 12.13
CA THR A 33 23.37 -9.52 13.21
C THR A 33 24.60 -10.41 13.03
N ARG A 34 25.80 -9.80 13.00
CA ARG A 34 27.12 -10.44 12.77
C ARG A 34 27.55 -10.64 11.30
N GLY A 35 27.06 -9.83 10.38
CA GLY A 35 27.59 -9.81 9.00
C GLY A 35 27.10 -10.94 8.10
N SER A 36 26.13 -11.74 8.56
CA SER A 36 25.41 -12.68 7.70
C SER A 36 24.38 -11.93 6.85
N GLN A 37 24.31 -12.25 5.57
CA GLN A 37 23.26 -11.76 4.70
C GLN A 37 22.07 -12.71 4.84
N ALA A 38 20.96 -12.22 5.39
CA ALA A 38 19.73 -12.99 5.47
C ALA A 38 18.85 -12.63 4.26
N ASN A 39 18.62 -13.58 3.38
CA ASN A 39 17.61 -13.41 2.33
C ASN A 39 16.24 -13.57 2.98
N SER A 40 15.51 -12.46 3.11
CA SER A 40 14.13 -12.46 3.59
C SER A 40 13.18 -12.18 2.43
N LYS A 41 11.96 -12.71 2.52
CA LYS A 41 10.87 -12.32 1.61
C LYS A 41 10.16 -11.13 2.23
N CYS A 42 9.99 -10.05 1.47
CA CYS A 42 9.13 -8.94 1.87
C CYS A 42 8.00 -8.77 0.87
N TRP A 43 6.84 -8.38 1.37
CA TRP A 43 5.73 -7.91 0.56
C TRP A 43 5.69 -6.39 0.66
N GLY A 44 4.84 -5.76 -0.14
CA GLY A 44 4.52 -4.37 0.11
C GLY A 44 3.11 -4.04 -0.31
N THR A 45 2.52 -3.13 0.45
CA THR A 45 1.20 -2.58 0.17
C THR A 45 1.37 -1.34 -0.69
N ILE A 46 0.55 -1.24 -1.73
CA ILE A 46 0.49 -0.10 -2.63
C ILE A 46 -0.87 0.55 -2.43
N SER A 47 -0.86 1.80 -1.97
CA SER A 47 -2.04 2.64 -1.83
C SER A 47 -1.97 3.76 -2.85
N THR A 48 -2.89 3.77 -3.81
CA THR A 48 -2.96 4.75 -4.90
C THR A 48 -4.15 5.67 -4.74
N CYS A 49 -3.96 6.98 -4.80
CA CYS A 49 -5.07 7.93 -4.81
C CYS A 49 -5.76 7.92 -6.18
N LEU A 50 -7.07 7.66 -6.22
CA LEU A 50 -7.83 7.63 -7.47
C LEU A 50 -8.03 9.02 -8.08
N SER A 51 -8.00 10.09 -7.28
CA SER A 51 -8.18 11.46 -7.78
C SER A 51 -6.92 12.02 -8.44
N ILE A 52 -5.76 11.95 -7.77
CA ILE A 52 -4.51 12.57 -8.24
C ILE A 52 -3.41 11.58 -8.67
N ARG A 53 -3.66 10.28 -8.58
CA ARG A 53 -2.69 9.19 -8.90
C ARG A 53 -1.42 9.20 -8.05
N ALA A 54 -1.45 9.83 -6.87
CA ALA A 54 -0.35 9.74 -5.91
C ALA A 54 -0.24 8.30 -5.37
N VAL A 55 0.99 7.82 -5.16
CA VAL A 55 1.27 6.47 -4.68
C VAL A 55 1.93 6.54 -3.30
N HIS A 56 1.48 5.69 -2.39
CA HIS A 56 2.13 5.42 -1.11
C HIS A 56 2.44 3.93 -1.06
N ILE A 57 3.72 3.61 -0.84
CA ILE A 57 4.21 2.24 -0.76
C ILE A 57 4.71 2.00 0.65
N GLU A 58 4.30 0.87 1.21
CA GLU A 58 4.75 0.45 2.53
C GLU A 58 5.22 -1.00 2.48
N VAL A 59 6.39 -1.26 3.07
CA VAL A 59 6.97 -2.60 3.11
C VAL A 59 6.38 -3.36 4.30
N ILE A 60 5.96 -4.60 4.05
CA ILE A 60 5.44 -5.52 5.07
C ILE A 60 6.24 -6.82 5.07
N GLU A 61 6.50 -7.36 6.25
CA GLU A 61 7.39 -8.51 6.43
C GLU A 61 6.72 -9.84 6.04
N SER A 62 5.40 -9.92 6.16
CA SER A 62 4.59 -11.08 5.78
C SER A 62 3.22 -10.64 5.26
N MET A 63 2.54 -11.54 4.54
CA MET A 63 1.17 -11.34 4.06
C MET A 63 0.14 -11.75 5.13
N ASP A 64 0.38 -11.33 6.37
CA ASP A 64 -0.55 -11.59 7.48
C ASP A 64 -1.56 -10.44 7.63
N PRO A 65 -2.85 -10.74 7.90
CA PRO A 65 -3.88 -9.71 8.05
C PRO A 65 -3.56 -8.67 9.14
N SER A 66 -2.92 -9.08 10.23
CA SER A 66 -2.52 -8.19 11.32
C SER A 66 -1.49 -7.15 10.88
N ILE A 67 -0.49 -7.57 10.10
CA ILE A 67 0.55 -6.70 9.55
C ILE A 67 -0.05 -5.76 8.51
N PHE A 68 -0.94 -6.27 7.66
CA PHE A 68 -1.66 -5.46 6.69
C PHE A 68 -2.54 -4.38 7.35
N ILE A 69 -3.31 -4.73 8.38
CA ILE A 69 -4.13 -3.75 9.13
C ILE A 69 -3.25 -2.68 9.77
N ASN A 70 -2.08 -3.05 10.28
CA ASN A 70 -1.15 -2.10 10.87
C ASN A 70 -0.58 -1.13 9.81
N ALA A 71 -0.22 -1.64 8.63
CA ALA A 71 0.18 -0.81 7.49
C ALA A 71 -0.94 0.17 7.09
N LEU A 72 -2.18 -0.31 6.99
CA LEU A 72 -3.33 0.53 6.66
C LEU A 72 -3.54 1.66 7.69
N ARG A 73 -3.37 1.37 8.98
CA ARG A 73 -3.45 2.37 10.05
C ARG A 73 -2.34 3.40 9.93
N ARG A 74 -1.10 2.98 9.65
CA ARG A 74 0.02 3.90 9.40
C ARG A 74 -0.25 4.78 8.19
N PHE A 75 -0.74 4.21 7.10
CA PHE A 75 -1.15 4.96 5.92
C PHE A 75 -2.17 6.05 6.26
N GLN A 76 -3.24 5.73 7.00
CA GLN A 76 -4.24 6.73 7.43
C GLN A 76 -3.66 7.77 8.38
N ALA A 77 -2.74 7.39 9.27
CA ALA A 77 -2.05 8.34 10.15
C ALA A 77 -1.18 9.33 9.36
N TYR A 78 -0.52 8.89 8.27
CA TYR A 78 0.33 9.74 7.44
C TYR A 78 -0.44 10.56 6.40
N ARG A 79 -1.48 9.99 5.78
CA ARG A 79 -2.19 10.61 4.65
C ARG A 79 -3.54 11.22 5.03
N GLY A 80 -4.04 10.92 6.22
CA GLY A 80 -5.33 11.38 6.69
C GLY A 80 -6.46 10.38 6.41
N PRO A 81 -7.71 10.78 6.70
CA PRO A 81 -8.87 9.91 6.62
C PRO A 81 -9.20 9.56 5.16
N VAL A 82 -9.57 8.29 4.96
CA VAL A 82 -9.97 7.75 3.65
C VAL A 82 -11.46 7.47 3.68
N LYS A 83 -12.16 7.85 2.63
CA LYS A 83 -13.61 7.60 2.50
C LYS A 83 -13.89 6.20 1.95
N THR A 84 -13.14 5.79 0.93
CA THR A 84 -13.36 4.52 0.24
C THR A 84 -12.02 3.87 -0.11
N PHE A 85 -11.87 2.61 0.28
CA PHE A 85 -10.82 1.72 -0.21
C PHE A 85 -11.38 0.80 -1.28
N ARG A 86 -10.59 0.56 -2.33
CA ARG A 86 -10.94 -0.34 -3.43
C ARG A 86 -9.77 -1.29 -3.67
N SER A 87 -9.94 -2.55 -3.33
CA SER A 87 -9.05 -3.64 -3.73
C SER A 87 -9.71 -4.46 -4.84
N ASP A 88 -8.93 -5.29 -5.53
CA ASP A 88 -9.44 -6.40 -6.34
C ASP A 88 -9.89 -7.59 -5.48
#